data_AF-A0A4Y2F8U9-F1
#
_entry.id   AF-A0A4Y2F8U9-F1
#
_cell.length_a   1.000
_cell.length_b   1.000
_cell.length_c   1.000
_cell.angle_alpha   90.00
_cell.angle_beta   90.00
_cell.angle_gamma   90.00
#
_symmetry.space_group_name_H-M   'P 1'
#
loop_
_entity.id
_entity.type
_entity.pdbx_description
1 polymer ?
#
loop_
_entity_poly.entity_id
_entity_poly.type
_entity_poly.pdbx_seq_one_letter_code
_entity_poly.pdbx_strand_id
1 'polypeptide(L)' 'MAVESTKTQPQYQGPMVITEILPSDTYRISQLESSSNGHFYDTTAHVSQLKDSRSWNEDDDDSSENFDNEPE' A
#
# COMPACT_ATOMS: atom_id res chain seq x y z
N MET A 1 6.62 30.45 7.10
CA MET A 1 7.52 29.33 6.72
C MET A 1 6.64 28.09 6.71
N ALA A 2 6.16 27.68 5.54
CA ALA A 2 5.30 26.51 5.38
C ALA A 2 6.19 25.31 5.00
N VAL A 3 5.97 24.17 5.64
CA VAL A 3 6.70 22.93 5.36
C VAL A 3 6.05 22.25 4.16
N GLU A 4 6.70 22.36 3.01
CA GLU A 4 6.36 21.58 1.82
C GLU A 4 6.62 20.09 2.09
N SER A 5 5.56 19.27 2.05
CA SER A 5 5.66 17.82 2.22
C SER A 5 5.69 17.16 0.85
N THR A 6 6.90 16.97 0.30
CA THR A 6 7.11 16.35 -1.01
C THR A 6 7.19 14.82 -0.87
N LYS A 7 6.05 14.15 -0.75
CA LYS A 7 5.97 12.68 -0.92
C LYS A 7 4.81 12.35 -1.86
N THR A 8 5.09 12.40 -3.15
CA THR A 8 4.14 12.19 -4.26
C THR A 8 3.94 10.73 -4.64
N GLN A 9 4.54 9.78 -3.91
CA GLN A 9 4.52 8.36 -4.27
C GLN A 9 4.03 7.53 -3.07
N PRO A 10 3.06 6.62 -3.27
CA PRO A 10 2.73 5.61 -2.26
C PRO A 10 3.98 4.77 -2.00
N GLN A 11 4.48 4.83 -0.76
CA GLN A 11 5.62 4.03 -0.35
C GLN A 11 5.10 2.68 0.11
N TYR A 12 5.05 1.73 -0.82
CA TYR A 12 4.76 0.34 -0.50
C TYR A 12 5.86 -0.18 0.42
N GLN A 13 5.44 -0.69 1.58
CA GLN A 13 6.34 -1.40 2.48
C GLN A 13 6.63 -2.78 1.88
N GLY A 14 7.68 -3.46 2.34
CA GLY A 14 8.11 -4.76 1.80
C GLY A 14 7.01 -5.83 1.78
N PRO A 15 7.31 -7.06 1.33
CA PRO A 15 6.31 -8.11 1.20
C PRO A 15 5.51 -8.27 2.49
N MET A 16 4.22 -8.03 2.36
CA MET A 16 3.26 -7.89 3.44
C MET A 16 2.17 -8.94 3.24
N VAL A 17 1.69 -9.54 4.33
CA VAL A 17 0.72 -10.63 4.31
C VAL A 17 -0.54 -10.19 5.01
N ILE A 18 -1.68 -10.44 4.38
CA ILE A 18 -2.98 -10.22 5.00
C ILE A 18 -3.15 -11.27 6.10
N THR A 19 -3.32 -10.81 7.34
CA THR A 19 -3.52 -11.65 8.53
C THR A 19 -4.97 -11.67 8.98
N GLU A 20 -5.77 -10.66 8.66
CA GLU A 20 -7.18 -10.59 9.03
C GLU A 20 -8.00 -9.81 7.99
N ILE A 21 -9.25 -10.24 7.78
CA ILE A 21 -10.23 -9.57 6.93
C ILE A 21 -11.21 -8.84 7.85
N LEU A 22 -11.27 -7.51 7.73
CA LEU A 22 -12.16 -6.66 8.50
C LEU A 22 -13.38 -6.25 7.65
N PRO A 23 -14.50 -5.87 8.27
CA PRO A 23 -15.62 -5.26 7.55
C PRO A 23 -15.21 -3.94 6.89
N SER A 24 -15.96 -3.51 5.87
CA SER A 24 -15.69 -2.29 5.09
C SER A 24 -14.38 -2.34 4.30
N ASP A 25 -14.13 -3.45 3.62
CA ASP A 25 -13.02 -3.62 2.66
C ASP A 25 -11.64 -3.25 3.24
N THR A 26 -11.49 -3.45 4.54
CA THR A 26 -10.27 -3.16 5.28
C THR A 26 -9.60 -4.48 5.64
N TYR A 27 -8.27 -4.52 5.52
CA TYR A 27 -7.48 -5.70 5.80
C TYR A 27 -6.44 -5.37 6.85
N ARG A 28 -6.21 -6.29 7.79
CA ARG A 28 -5.06 -6.24 8.67
C ARG A 28 -3.92 -6.98 8.01
N ILE A 29 -2.79 -6.31 7.93
CA ILE A 29 -1.62 -6.73 7.17
C ILE A 29 -0.43 -6.71 8.11
N SER A 30 0.36 -7.78 8.07
CA SER A 30 1.58 -7.93 8.86
C SER A 30 2.76 -8.12 7.89
N GLN A 31 3.92 -7.56 8.22
CA GLN A 31 5.13 -7.75 7.39
C GLN A 31 5.60 -9.21 7.49
N LEU A 32 5.82 -9.87 6.34
CA LEU A 32 6.11 -11.31 6.26
C LEU A 32 7.46 -11.67 6.89
N GLU A 33 8.53 -10.96 6.51
CA GLU A 33 9.87 -11.11 7.09
C GLU A 33 10.65 -9.80 6.91
N SER A 34 10.44 -8.84 7.81
CA SER A 34 11.36 -7.71 7.93
C SER A 34 12.57 -8.17 8.73
N SER A 35 13.51 -8.78 8.01
CA SER A 35 14.85 -9.13 8.47
C SER A 35 15.49 -7.93 9.18
N SER A 36 15.39 -7.88 10.52
CA SER A 36 16.51 -7.60 11.44
C SER A 36 16.12 -7.16 12.86
N ASN A 37 14.86 -6.79 13.17
CA ASN A 37 14.57 -6.14 14.47
C ASN A 37 13.31 -6.61 15.22
N GLY A 38 12.76 -7.81 14.99
CA GLY A 38 11.76 -8.43 15.87
C GLY A 38 10.41 -7.69 16.08
N HIS A 39 10.24 -6.53 15.44
CA HIS A 39 9.00 -5.76 15.48
C HIS A 39 8.15 -6.15 14.27
N PHE A 40 7.17 -7.04 14.49
CA PHE A 40 6.08 -7.22 13.55
C PHE A 40 5.19 -5.99 13.64
N TYR A 41 5.15 -5.19 12.58
CA TYR A 41 4.16 -4.12 12.48
C TYR A 41 2.89 -4.69 11.85
N ASP A 42 1.81 -4.64 12.62
CA ASP A 42 0.47 -4.79 12.11
C ASP A 42 -0.04 -3.43 11.65
N THR A 43 -0.59 -3.37 10.45
CA THR A 43 -1.23 -2.18 9.91
C THR A 43 -2.55 -2.57 9.28
N THR A 44 -3.55 -1.72 9.41
CA THR A 44 -4.79 -1.82 8.67
C THR A 44 -4.73 -0.95 7.42
N ALA A 45 -5.11 -1.50 6.27
CA ALA A 45 -5.19 -0.77 5.02
C ALA A 45 -6.47 -1.12 4.28
N HIS A 46 -6.99 -0.17 3.53
CA HIS A 46 -8.16 -0.37 2.68
C HIS A 46 -7.76 -1.08 1.39
N VAL A 47 -8.64 -1.91 0.80
CA VAL A 47 -8.37 -2.70 -0.42
C VAL A 47 -7.80 -1.87 -1.56
N SER A 48 -8.20 -0.61 -1.69
CA SER A 48 -7.72 0.33 -2.72
C SER A 48 -6.25 0.75 -2.56
N GLN A 49 -5.66 0.53 -1.39
CA GLN A 49 -4.27 0.83 -1.08
C GLN A 49 -3.38 -0.42 -1.21
N LEU A 50 -3.98 -1.61 -1.16
CA LEU A 50 -3.27 -2.86 -1.38
C LEU A 50 -3.05 -3.02 -2.89
N LYS A 51 -1.85 -3.46 -3.23
CA LYS A 51 -1.55 -3.95 -4.58
C LYS A 51 -1.27 -5.43 -4.46
N ASP A 52 -1.86 -6.21 -5.37
CA ASP A 52 -1.52 -7.61 -5.46
C ASP A 52 -0.02 -7.74 -5.72
N SER A 53 0.62 -8.60 -4.93
CA SER A 53 2.00 -8.98 -5.19
C SER A 53 2.00 -9.78 -6.49
N ARG A 54 2.18 -9.10 -7.62
CA ARG A 54 2.15 -9.71 -8.93
C ARG A 54 3.17 -10.85 -8.97
N SER A 55 2.70 -12.09 -8.89
CA SER A 55 3.43 -13.24 -9.41
C SER A 55 3.52 -12.98 -10.90
N TRP A 56 4.70 -12.58 -11.38
CA TRP A 56 4.92 -12.17 -12.75
C TRP A 56 4.31 -13.16 -13.73
N ASN A 57 3.30 -12.73 -14.46
CA ASN A 57 3.08 -13.07 -15.85
C ASN A 57 2.52 -11.80 -16.51
N GLU A 58 3.10 -11.44 -17.65
CA GLU A 58 2.94 -10.17 -18.37
C GLU A 58 1.48 -9.71 -18.61
N ASP A 59 1.33 -8.42 -18.94
CA ASP A 59 0.08 -7.66 -19.17
C ASP A 59 -0.54 -6.96 -17.94
N ASP A 60 0.14 -5.94 -17.40
CA ASP A 60 -0.61 -4.79 -16.82
C ASP A 60 -0.26 -3.60 -17.70
N ASP A 61 -1.20 -3.25 -18.57
CA ASP A 61 -1.24 -2.00 -19.29
C ASP A 61 -1.48 -0.89 -18.25
N ASP A 62 -0.46 -0.08 -18.00
CA ASP A 62 -0.42 0.99 -17.00
C ASP A 62 -1.29 2.18 -17.49
N SER A 63 -2.61 2.00 -17.49
CA SER A 63 -3.56 3.11 -17.56
C SER A 63 -3.50 3.86 -16.22
N SER A 64 -2.44 4.65 -16.06
CA SER A 64 -2.27 5.63 -15.00
C SER A 64 -3.29 6.76 -15.19
N GLU A 65 -4.54 6.49 -14.80
CA GLU A 65 -5.57 7.51 -14.74
C GLU A 65 -5.24 8.42 -13.56
N ASN A 66 -4.56 9.50 -13.89
CA ASN A 66 -4.19 10.59 -13.02
C ASN A 66 -5.51 11.23 -12.53
N PHE A 67 -5.97 10.86 -11.33
CA PHE A 67 -7.06 11.59 -10.66
C PHE A 67 -6.51 12.95 -10.22
N ASP A 68 -6.55 13.89 -11.16
CA ASP A 68 -6.38 15.31 -10.93
C ASP A 68 -7.52 15.80 -10.03
N ASN A 69 -7.23 15.91 -8.73
CA ASN A 69 -8.15 16.52 -7.78
C ASN A 69 -7.78 18.01 -7.67
N GLU A 70 -8.21 18.80 -8.66
CA GLU A 70 -8.24 20.27 -8.58
C GLU A 70 -9.36 20.70 -7.60
N PRO A 71 -9.07 21.48 -6.55
CA PRO A 71 -10.12 22.08 -5.73
C PRO A 71 -10.51 23.48 -6.26
N GLU A 72 -11.82 23.70 -6.45
CA GLU A 72 -12.46 25.02 -6.67
C GLU A 72 -12.47 25.89 -5.39
#